data_AF-A0A0P1ITX2-F1
#
_entry.id   AF-A0A0P1ITX2-F1
#
_cell.length_a   1.000
_cell.length_b   1.000
_cell.length_c   1.000
_cell.angle_alpha   90.00
_cell.angle_beta   90.00
_cell.angle_gamma   90.00
#
_symmetry.space_group_name_H-M   'P 1'
#
loop_
_entity.id
_entity.type
_entity.pdbx_description
1 polymer ?
#
loop_
_entity_poly.entity_id
_entity_poly.type
_entity_poly.pdbx_seq_one_letter_code
_entity_poly.pdbx_strand_id
1 'polypeptide(L)' 'MAGFDWPALMRAGLHGLRLKPCEFWALTPAELAMMLGQSKGVAPMSRGQLDQLLAAYPDQEGKRDD' A
#
# COMPACT_ATOMS: atom_id res chain seq x y z
N MET A 1 6.30 9.93 -12.74
CA MET A 1 5.51 9.05 -11.87
C MET A 1 6.29 7.77 -11.68
N ALA A 2 6.96 7.60 -10.55
CA ALA A 2 7.54 6.30 -10.22
C ALA A 2 6.36 5.38 -9.88
N GLY A 3 6.07 4.41 -10.75
CA GLY A 3 5.07 3.39 -10.49
C GLY A 3 5.46 2.60 -9.25
N PHE A 4 4.47 2.05 -8.56
CA PHE A 4 4.73 1.14 -7.47
C PHE A 4 5.50 -0.10 -7.98
N ASP A 5 6.63 -0.45 -7.35
CA ASP A 5 7.52 -1.53 -7.77
C ASP A 5 6.95 -2.93 -7.46
N TRP A 6 5.86 -3.28 -8.15
CA TRP A 6 5.22 -4.58 -8.11
C TRP A 6 6.18 -5.78 -8.28
N PRO A 7 7.12 -5.76 -9.25
CA PRO A 7 8.06 -6.86 -9.42
C PRO A 7 9.00 -7.07 -8.24
N ALA A 8 9.34 -6.00 -7.52
CA ALA A 8 10.16 -6.09 -6.31
C ALA A 8 9.33 -6.67 -5.15
N LEU A 9 8.07 -6.24 -5.00
CA LEU A 9 7.16 -6.77 -3.98
C LEU A 9 6.90 -8.26 -4.16
N MET A 10 6.62 -8.72 -5.38
CA MET A 10 6.40 -10.14 -5.67
C MET A 10 7.64 -10.99 -5.42
N ARG A 11 8.84 -10.49 -5.75
CA ARG A 11 10.09 -11.19 -5.40
C ARG A 11 10.30 -11.27 -3.90
N ALA A 12 10.03 -10.19 -3.16
CA ALA A 12 10.15 -10.17 -1.70
C ALA A 12 9.17 -11.15 -1.03
N GLY A 13 7.91 -11.19 -1.47
CA GLY A 13 6.89 -12.07 -0.91
C GLY A 13 7.01 -13.54 -1.33
N LEU A 14 7.03 -13.81 -2.64
CA LEU A 14 6.99 -15.18 -3.17
C LEU A 14 8.34 -15.89 -3.14
N HIS A 15 9.44 -15.17 -3.31
CA HIS A 15 10.79 -15.75 -3.28
C HIS A 15 11.51 -15.50 -1.95
N GLY A 16 11.43 -14.28 -1.40
CA GLY A 16 12.09 -13.91 -0.14
C GLY A 16 11.47 -14.60 1.07
N LEU A 17 10.17 -14.41 1.29
CA LEU A 17 9.42 -15.03 2.38
C LEU A 17 8.92 -16.45 2.05
N ARG A 18 9.06 -16.91 0.80
CA ARG A 18 8.59 -18.21 0.27
C ARG A 18 7.10 -18.46 0.55
N LEU A 19 6.29 -17.42 0.54
CA LEU A 19 4.85 -17.52 0.71
C LEU A 19 4.23 -18.19 -0.51
N LYS A 20 3.20 -19.01 -0.30
CA LYS A 20 2.37 -19.47 -1.42
C LYS A 20 1.62 -18.27 -2.00
N PRO A 21 1.30 -18.26 -3.31
CA PRO A 21 0.54 -17.17 -3.92
C PRO A 21 -0.75 -16.84 -3.17
N CYS A 22 -1.49 -17.85 -2.70
CA CYS A 22 -2.71 -17.67 -1.93
C CYS A 22 -2.46 -16.99 -0.58
N GLU A 23 -1.38 -17.32 0.11
CA GLU A 23 -1.03 -16.71 1.40
C GLU A 23 -0.61 -15.25 1.18
N PHE A 24 0.20 -14.98 0.15
CA PHE A 24 0.60 -13.63 -0.22
C PHE A 24 -0.59 -12.70 -0.50
N TRP A 25 -1.60 -13.19 -1.22
CA TRP A 25 -2.81 -12.42 -1.52
C TRP A 25 -3.83 -12.35 -0.38
N ALA A 26 -3.75 -13.26 0.59
CA ALA A 26 -4.56 -13.23 1.80
C ALA A 26 -4.01 -12.24 2.85
N LEU A 27 -2.71 -11.94 2.81
CA LEU A 27 -2.07 -11.01 3.72
C LEU A 27 -2.45 -9.56 3.43
N THR A 28 -2.62 -8.79 4.49
CA THR A 28 -2.69 -7.34 4.37
C THR A 28 -1.30 -6.76 4.05
N PRO A 29 -1.20 -5.61 3.36
CA PRO A 29 0.08 -4.95 3.11
C PRO A 29 0.86 -4.63 4.39
N ALA A 30 0.17 -4.39 5.51
CA ALA A 30 0.78 -4.13 6.81
C ALA A 30 1.45 -5.39 7.39
N GLU A 31 0.79 -6.54 7.30
CA GLU A 31 1.37 -7.83 7.73
C GLU A 31 2.55 -8.21 6.85
N LEU A 32 2.45 -8.02 5.53
CA LEU A 32 3.56 -8.26 4.62
C LEU A 32 4.77 -7.37 4.96
N ALA A 33 4.55 -6.07 5.20
CA ALA A 33 5.61 -5.14 5.59
C ALA A 33 6.27 -5.55 6.92
N MET A 34 5.48 -6.02 7.88
CA MET A 34 5.99 -6.54 9.15
C MET A 34 6.86 -7.80 8.95
N MET A 35 6.41 -8.75 8.12
CA MET A 35 7.18 -9.97 7.81
C MET A 35 8.46 -9.66 7.02
N LEU A 36 8.47 -8.61 6.20
CA LEU A 36 9.65 -8.11 5.50
C LEU A 36 10.62 -7.34 6.41
N GLY A 37 10.33 -7.21 7.70
CA GLY A 37 11.16 -6.45 8.65
C GLY A 37 11.09 -4.93 8.42
N GLN A 38 10.10 -4.45 7.65
CA GLN A 38 9.83 -3.02 7.46
C GLN A 38 9.04 -2.42 8.62
N SER A 39 9.13 -3.02 9.81
CA SER A 39 8.53 -2.60 11.08
C SER A 39 9.08 -1.27 11.62
N LYS A 40 9.65 -0.40 10.79
CA LYS A 40 9.72 1.03 11.12
C LYS A 40 8.29 1.53 11.05
N GLY A 41 7.62 1.49 12.20
CA GLY A 41 6.21 1.78 12.36
C GLY A 41 5.78 2.89 11.41
N VAL A 42 4.85 2.57 10.52
CA VAL A 42 4.15 3.58 9.74
C VAL A 42 3.57 4.52 10.79
N ALA A 43 4.19 5.68 10.97
CA ALA A 43 3.69 6.66 11.90
C ALA A 43 2.24 6.94 11.47
N PRO A 44 1.27 6.91 12.41
CA PRO A 44 -0.09 7.20 12.06
C PRO A 44 -0.12 8.54 11.34
N MET A 45 -0.79 8.57 10.20
CA MET A 45 -0.81 9.70 9.31
C MET A 45 -1.26 10.94 10.09
N SER A 46 -0.44 11.99 10.07
CA SER A 46 -0.75 13.20 10.83
C SER A 46 -1.92 13.93 10.18
N ARG A 47 -2.66 14.72 10.96
CA ARG A 47 -3.79 15.50 10.44
C ARG A 47 -3.38 16.39 9.24
N GLY A 48 -2.20 16.99 9.30
CA GLY A 48 -1.68 17.82 8.20
C GLY A 48 -1.28 17.02 6.95
N GLN A 49 -0.97 15.74 7.07
CA GLN A 49 -0.79 14.87 5.90
C GLN A 49 -2.14 14.52 5.27
N LEU A 50 -3.19 14.35 6.08
CA LEU A 50 -4.56 14.16 5.58
C LEU A 50 -5.06 15.38 4.82
N ASP A 51 -4.87 16.57 5.39
CA ASP A 51 -5.26 17.81 4.72
C ASP A 51 -4.51 18.01 3.39
N GLN A 52 -3.23 17.62 3.32
CA GLN A 52 -2.48 17.61 2.06
C GLN A 52 -3.03 16.63 1.03
N LEU A 53 -3.45 15.43 1.44
CA LEU A 53 -4.06 14.46 0.52
C LEU A 53 -5.42 14.95 0.02
N LEU A 54 -6.24 15.54 0.88
CA LEU A 54 -7.53 16.11 0.48
C LEU A 54 -7.34 17.26 -0.53
N ALA A 55 -6.31 18.08 -0.36
CA ALA A 55 -5.98 19.14 -1.32
C ALA A 55 -5.41 18.59 -2.64
N ALA A 56 -4.64 17.50 -2.59
CA ALA A 56 -4.02 16.88 -3.76
C ALA A 56 -5.02 16.06 -4.60
N TYR A 57 -6.01 15.46 -3.96
CA TYR A 57 -7.04 14.63 -4.57
C TYR A 57 -8.43 15.15 -4.17
N PRO A 58 -8.83 16.35 -4.65
CA PRO A 58 -10.17 16.85 -4.40
C PRO A 58 -11.17 15.91 -5.08
N ASP A 59 -12.20 15.50 -4.33
CA ASP A 59 -13.30 14.73 -4.89
C ASP A 59 -13.92 15.53 -6.05
N GLN A 60 -13.86 14.96 -7.24
CA GLN A 60 -14.67 15.43 -8.36
C GLN A 60 -16.09 14.97 -8.05
N GLU A 61 -17.05 15.89 -7.94
CA GLU A 61 -18.45 15.56 -7.95
C GLU A 61 -18.72 14.76 -9.23
N GLY A 62 -18.78 13.43 -9.09
CA GLY A 62 -19.06 12.53 -10.18
C GLY A 62 -20.36 12.99 -10.79
N LYS A 63 -20.30 13.58 -11.98
CA LYS A 63 -21.45 13.76 -12.84
C LYS A 63 -22.11 12.38 -12.90
N ARG A 64 -23.27 12.26 -12.26
CA ARG A 64 -24.12 11.08 -12.36
C ARG A 64 -24.51 11.04 -13.83
N ASP A 65 -23.81 10.24 -14.63
CA ASP A 65 -24.31 9.87 -15.95
C ASP A 65 -25.50 8.94 -15.67
N ASP A 66 -26.70 9.49 -15.91
CA ASP A 66 -27.99 8.80 -15.86
C ASP A 66 -28.09 7.69 -16.92
#